data_AF-A0A920FX49-F1
#
_entry.id   AF-A0A920FX49-F1
#
_cell.length_a   1.000
_cell.length_b   1.000
_cell.length_c   1.000
_cell.angle_alpha   90.00
_cell.angle_beta   90.00
_cell.angle_gamma   90.00
#
_symmetry.space_group_name_H-M   'P 1'
#
loop_
_entity.id
_entity.type
_entity.pdbx_description
1 polymer ?
#
loop_
_entity_poly.entity_id
_entity_poly.type
_entity_poly.pdbx_seq_one_letter_code
_entity_poly.pdbx_strand_id
1 'polypeptide(L)'
;MKTQTLHNQLVEWRHDLHMHPQISFEEEYASNKVSTLLREFGIEFIMVLQEQECRSFKKGNSSKSIGIRADMDALPIHEKNNFNYKSKFENRMQLVDMMAIQQCFLVLQNI
;
A
#
# COMPACT_ATOMS: atom_id res chain seq x y z
N MET A 1 15.56 -4.77 19.82
CA MET A 1 14.60 -5.61 19.07
C MET A 1 14.63 -5.14 17.61
N LYS A 2 14.98 -5.99 16.63
CA LYS A 2 15.17 -5.59 15.21
C LYS A 2 13.91 -4.97 14.56
N THR A 3 12.76 -5.04 15.22
CA THR A 3 11.45 -4.58 14.75
C THR A 3 11.08 -3.14 15.13
N GLN A 4 11.76 -2.49 16.08
CA GLN A 4 11.39 -1.12 16.50
C GLN A 4 11.63 -0.08 15.39
N THR A 5 12.73 -0.21 14.66
CA THR A 5 13.05 0.67 13.53
C THR A 5 12.01 0.53 12.42
N LEU A 6 11.61 -0.71 12.09
CA LEU A 6 10.57 -0.98 11.10
C LEU A 6 9.22 -0.42 11.55
N HIS A 7 8.88 -0.51 12.84
CA HIS A 7 7.65 0.06 13.37
C HIS A 7 7.55 1.58 13.13
N ASN A 8 8.62 2.33 13.39
CA ASN A 8 8.62 3.77 13.16
C ASN A 8 8.45 4.10 11.67
N GLN A 9 9.12 3.36 10.79
CA GLN A 9 8.96 3.52 9.34
C GLN A 9 7.53 3.22 8.88
N LEU A 10 6.91 2.16 9.40
CA LEU A 10 5.51 1.82 9.12
C LEU A 10 4.56 2.95 9.54
N VAL A 11 4.80 3.57 10.69
CA VAL A 11 4.02 4.72 11.18
C VAL A 11 4.20 5.93 10.26
N GLU A 12 5.42 6.21 9.80
CA GLU A 12 5.70 7.30 8.88
C GLU A 12 5.00 7.10 7.53
N TRP A 13 5.10 5.90 6.94
CA TRP A 13 4.42 5.57 5.68
C TRP A 13 2.90 5.67 5.81
N ARG A 14 2.35 5.22 6.95
CA ARG A 14 0.92 5.35 7.27
C ARG A 14 0.47 6.81 7.27
N HIS A 15 1.18 7.68 8.00
CA HIS A 15 0.85 9.10 8.06
C HIS A 15 0.96 9.77 6.69
N ASP A 16 1.98 9.41 5.91
CA ASP A 16 2.20 9.95 4.57
C ASP A 16 1.03 9.61 3.63
N LEU A 17 0.59 8.36 3.62
CA LEU A 17 -0.57 7.92 2.83
C LEU A 17 -1.87 8.56 3.32
N HIS A 18 -2.07 8.66 4.64
CA HIS A 18 -3.25 9.30 5.22
C HIS A 18 -3.39 10.78 4.87
N MET A 19 -2.26 11.50 4.77
CA MET A 19 -2.25 12.90 4.36
C MET A 19 -2.52 13.10 2.86
N HIS A 20 -2.30 12.06 2.05
CA HIS A 20 -2.48 12.09 0.59
C HIS A 20 -3.50 11.04 0.12
N PRO A 21 -4.77 11.10 0.59
CA PRO A 21 -5.80 10.14 0.22
C PRO A 21 -6.17 10.26 -1.26
N GLN A 22 -6.21 9.12 -1.95
CA GLN A 22 -6.59 9.03 -3.36
C GLN A 22 -7.81 8.13 -3.49
N ILE A 23 -8.86 8.62 -4.16
CA ILE A 23 -10.09 7.85 -4.37
C ILE A 23 -9.89 6.79 -5.46
N SER A 24 -10.85 5.87 -5.55
CA SER A 24 -10.82 4.76 -6.51
C SER A 24 -10.40 5.21 -7.91
N PHE A 25 -9.37 4.55 -8.46
CA PHE A 25 -8.74 4.78 -9.78
C PHE A 25 -7.86 6.03 -9.93
N GLU A 26 -7.62 6.77 -8.84
CA GLU A 26 -6.72 7.91 -8.83
C GLU A 26 -5.45 7.66 -8.00
N GLU A 27 -5.13 6.42 -7.65
CA GLU A 27 -4.12 6.04 -6.64
C GLU A 27 -2.66 6.09 -7.14
N GLU A 28 -2.34 7.03 -8.02
CA GLU A 28 -1.00 7.16 -8.63
C GLU A 28 0.10 7.34 -7.58
N TYR A 29 -0.11 8.21 -6.59
CA TYR A 29 0.86 8.48 -5.53
C TYR A 29 1.05 7.27 -4.62
N ALA A 30 -0.03 6.66 -4.14
CA ALA A 30 0.01 5.49 -3.27
C ALA A 30 0.65 4.29 -3.99
N SER A 31 0.27 4.05 -5.25
CA SER A 31 0.87 3.02 -6.10
C SER A 31 2.37 3.22 -6.29
N ASN A 32 2.79 4.44 -6.61
CA ASN A 32 4.21 4.78 -6.76
C ASN A 32 4.98 4.59 -5.45
N LYS A 33 4.43 4.99 -4.31
CA LYS A 33 5.04 4.79 -2.99
C LYS A 33 5.27 3.32 -2.68
N VAL A 34 4.24 2.49 -2.83
CA VAL A 34 4.30 1.04 -2.59
C VAL A 34 5.30 0.38 -3.54
N SER A 35 5.26 0.74 -4.82
CA SER A 35 6.17 0.21 -5.84
C SER A 35 7.64 0.49 -5.51
N THR A 36 7.93 1.68 -4.98
CA THR A 36 9.27 2.08 -4.54
C THR A 36 9.73 1.24 -3.35
N LEU A 37 8.88 1.10 -2.33
CA LEU A 37 9.18 0.29 -1.14
C LEU A 37 9.42 -1.19 -1.49
N LEU A 38 8.60 -1.77 -2.37
CA LEU A 38 8.79 -3.14 -2.84
C LEU A 38 10.14 -3.32 -3.56
N ARG A 39 10.52 -2.35 -4.40
CA ARG A 39 11.83 -2.34 -5.08
C ARG A 39 12.98 -2.29 -4.07
N GLU A 40 12.89 -1.42 -3.07
CA GLU A 40 13.89 -1.29 -2.00
C GLU A 40 14.03 -2.56 -1.17
N PHE A 41 12.94 -3.30 -0.98
CA PHE A 41 12.95 -4.61 -0.33
C PHE A 41 13.46 -5.76 -1.22
N GLY A 42 13.85 -5.46 -2.46
CA GLY A 42 14.30 -6.46 -3.42
C GLY A 42 13.18 -7.41 -3.86
N ILE A 43 11.94 -6.94 -3.83
CA ILE A 43 10.77 -7.69 -4.30
C ILE A 43 10.54 -7.30 -5.75
N GLU A 44 10.72 -8.26 -6.66
CA GLU A 44 10.38 -8.08 -8.07
C GLU A 44 8.86 -7.97 -8.22
N PHE A 45 8.39 -6.89 -8.83
CA PHE A 45 6.98 -6.65 -9.10
C PHE A 45 6.82 -6.12 -10.53
N ILE A 46 5.67 -6.43 -11.14
CA ILE A 46 5.32 -5.93 -12.48
C ILE A 46 4.15 -4.98 -12.34
N MET A 47 4.38 -3.70 -12.67
CA MET A 47 3.33 -2.68 -12.72
C MET A 47 2.60 -2.76 -14.07
N VAL A 48 1.27 -2.78 -14.05
CA VAL A 48 0.44 -2.62 -15.26
C VAL A 48 -0.34 -1.34 -15.13
N LEU A 49 -0.22 -0.48 -16.13
CA LEU A 49 -0.78 0.86 -16.11
C LEU A 49 -2.20 0.93 -16.70
N GLN A 50 -2.84 -0.19 -17.06
CA GLN A 50 -4.06 -0.13 -17.89
C GLN A 50 -5.26 -0.95 -17.44
N GLU A 51 -5.13 -2.09 -16.75
CA GLU A 51 -6.32 -2.84 -16.31
C GLU A 51 -6.08 -3.47 -14.93
N GLN A 52 -7.13 -3.42 -14.11
CA GLN A 52 -7.22 -3.76 -12.69
C GLN A 52 -7.06 -5.27 -12.44
N GLU A 53 -5.93 -5.85 -12.86
CA GLU A 53 -5.73 -7.28 -12.76
C GLU A 53 -4.60 -7.67 -11.81
N CYS A 54 -5.03 -8.49 -10.86
CA CYS A 54 -4.29 -9.18 -9.82
C CYS A 54 -3.03 -9.89 -10.36
N ARG A 55 -1.88 -9.79 -9.65
CA ARG A 55 -0.65 -10.50 -10.04
C ARG A 55 0.04 -11.20 -8.88
N SER A 56 0.60 -12.36 -9.21
CA SER A 56 1.37 -13.24 -8.33
C SER A 56 2.85 -12.89 -8.37
N PHE A 57 3.51 -13.08 -7.23
CA PHE A 57 4.94 -12.91 -7.06
C PHE A 57 5.54 -14.31 -6.94
N LYS A 58 6.83 -14.44 -7.22
CA LYS A 58 7.54 -15.71 -6.98
C LYS A 58 8.84 -15.41 -6.29
N LYS A 59 8.95 -15.82 -5.03
CA LYS A 59 10.19 -15.87 -4.29
C LYS A 59 10.36 -17.30 -3.81
N GLY A 60 11.41 -18.00 -4.23
CA GLY A 60 11.58 -19.43 -3.95
C GLY A 60 11.02 -20.35 -5.04
N ASN A 61 11.24 -21.66 -4.86
CA ASN A 61 10.92 -22.71 -5.84
C ASN A 61 9.81 -23.67 -5.39
N SER A 62 9.12 -23.35 -4.29
CA SER A 62 8.06 -24.19 -3.74
C SER A 62 6.81 -24.19 -4.61
N SER A 63 6.13 -25.33 -4.68
CA SER A 63 4.80 -25.44 -5.31
C SER A 63 3.68 -24.82 -4.46
N LYS A 64 3.97 -24.44 -3.21
CA LYS A 64 3.02 -23.81 -2.29
C LYS A 64 3.12 -22.30 -2.34
N SER A 65 2.00 -21.63 -2.12
CA SER A 65 1.88 -20.19 -2.36
C SER A 65 0.95 -19.56 -1.31
N ILE A 66 1.30 -18.37 -0.79
CA ILE A 66 0.48 -17.60 0.17
C ILE A 66 0.13 -16.29 -0.51
N GLY A 67 -1.15 -15.94 -0.67
CA GLY A 67 -1.58 -14.64 -1.19
C GLY A 67 -1.86 -13.63 -0.08
N ILE A 68 -1.35 -12.40 -0.21
CA ILE A 68 -1.71 -11.25 0.64
C ILE A 68 -2.40 -10.21 -0.23
N ARG A 69 -3.55 -9.68 0.19
CA ARG A 69 -4.30 -8.61 -0.49
C ARG A 69 -4.54 -7.46 0.49
N ALA A 70 -4.50 -6.22 0.00
CA ALA A 70 -4.89 -5.05 0.78
C ALA A 70 -5.37 -3.90 -0.15
N ASP A 71 -6.36 -3.10 0.22
CA ASP A 71 -6.99 -2.08 -0.66
C ASP A 71 -6.57 -0.64 -0.30
N MET A 72 -6.15 0.18 -1.29
CA MET A 72 -5.44 1.47 -1.07
C MET A 72 -6.34 2.71 -1.12
N ASP A 73 -7.58 2.57 -1.57
CA ASP A 73 -8.41 3.71 -1.93
C ASP A 73 -9.01 4.42 -0.71
N ALA A 74 -9.12 5.74 -0.85
CA ALA A 74 -9.75 6.63 0.09
C ALA A 74 -11.24 6.79 -0.22
N LEU A 75 -12.00 7.30 0.75
CA LEU A 75 -13.40 7.65 0.54
C LEU A 75 -13.61 9.16 0.33
N PRO A 76 -14.65 9.55 -0.43
CA PRO A 76 -15.02 10.94 -0.66
C PRO A 76 -15.73 11.53 0.58
N ILE A 77 -15.02 11.58 1.71
CA ILE A 77 -15.54 12.01 3.01
C ILE A 77 -14.66 13.15 3.52
N HIS A 78 -15.30 14.18 4.09
CA HIS A 78 -14.58 15.24 4.78
C HIS A 78 -14.05 14.75 6.13
N GLU A 79 -12.74 14.79 6.30
CA GLU A 79 -12.09 14.40 7.56
C GLU A 79 -12.36 15.45 8.65
N LYS A 80 -12.89 15.01 9.80
CA LYS A 80 -13.22 15.89 10.94
C LYS A 80 -12.13 15.91 12.03
N ASN A 81 -11.09 15.12 11.85
CA ASN A 81 -10.05 14.93 12.84
C ASN A 81 -9.09 16.14 12.86
N ASN A 82 -8.35 16.28 13.97
CA ASN A 82 -7.46 17.42 14.19
C ASN A 82 -6.03 17.00 14.58
N PHE A 83 -5.59 15.82 14.15
CA PHE A 83 -4.21 15.38 14.33
C PHE A 83 -3.30 15.92 13.21
N ASN A 84 -1.99 15.90 13.47
CA ASN A 84 -0.97 16.55 12.61
C ASN A 84 -0.80 15.91 11.22
N TYR A 85 -1.36 14.72 10.99
CA TYR A 85 -1.29 13.95 9.74
C TYR A 85 -2.65 13.81 9.04
N LYS A 86 -3.61 14.69 9.33
CA LYS A 86 -4.91 14.70 8.65
C LYS A 86 -4.75 14.88 7.13
N SER A 87 -5.74 14.45 6.38
CA SER A 87 -5.86 14.68 4.95
C SER A 87 -5.60 16.14 4.59
N LYS A 88 -4.77 16.33 3.56
CA LYS A 88 -4.51 17.64 2.95
C LYS A 88 -5.52 17.99 1.86
N PHE A 89 -6.45 17.10 1.55
CA PHE A 89 -7.40 17.22 0.44
C PHE A 89 -8.82 17.28 0.99
N GLU A 90 -9.58 18.31 0.59
CA GLU A 90 -10.97 18.42 1.01
C GLU A 90 -11.80 17.26 0.47
N ASN A 91 -12.74 16.78 1.29
CA ASN A 91 -13.67 15.70 0.97
C ASN A 91 -12.97 14.40 0.55
N ARG A 92 -11.73 14.16 1.00
CA ARG A 92 -11.03 12.88 0.84
C ARG A 92 -10.47 12.48 2.19
N MET A 93 -10.80 11.26 2.63
CA MET A 93 -10.34 10.72 3.90
C MET A 93 -9.93 9.25 3.72
N GLN A 94 -8.75 8.91 4.23
CA GLN A 94 -8.33 7.52 4.37
C GLN A 94 -8.92 6.95 5.67
N LEU A 95 -9.89 6.03 5.57
CA LEU A 95 -10.49 5.41 6.77
C LEU A 95 -9.65 4.26 7.33
N VAL A 96 -8.99 3.52 6.45
CA VAL A 96 -8.17 2.36 6.80
C VAL A 96 -6.71 2.64 6.46
N ASP A 97 -5.93 2.68 7.52
CA ASP A 97 -4.51 3.03 7.52
C ASP A 97 -3.57 1.82 7.35
N MET A 98 -4.07 0.71 6.82
CA MET A 98 -3.20 -0.41 6.48
C MET A 98 -2.52 -0.14 5.16
N MET A 99 -1.19 -0.25 5.13
CA MET A 99 -0.42 -0.27 3.89
C MET A 99 -1.05 -1.27 2.95
N ALA A 100 -1.51 -0.73 1.85
CA ALA A 100 -2.39 -1.43 0.97
C ALA A 100 -1.75 -1.60 -0.38
N ILE A 101 -2.15 -2.64 -1.10
CA ILE A 101 -1.70 -2.89 -2.45
C ILE A 101 -2.93 -3.35 -3.22
N GLN A 102 -3.65 -2.37 -3.75
CA GLN A 102 -5.01 -2.49 -4.27
C GLN A 102 -5.24 -3.66 -5.23
N GLN A 103 -4.19 -4.21 -5.85
CA GLN A 103 -4.31 -5.49 -6.53
C GLN A 103 -3.01 -6.30 -6.62
N CYS A 104 -2.16 -6.31 -5.60
CA CYS A 104 -1.07 -7.29 -5.56
C CYS A 104 -1.46 -8.41 -4.61
N PHE A 105 -1.89 -9.56 -5.16
CA PHE A 105 -1.78 -10.80 -4.43
C PHE A 105 -0.29 -11.09 -4.27
N LEU A 106 0.30 -10.72 -3.14
CA LEU A 106 1.67 -11.14 -2.86
C LEU A 106 1.64 -12.65 -2.68
N VAL A 107 1.88 -13.39 -3.75
CA VAL A 107 2.03 -14.84 -3.72
C VAL A 107 3.44 -15.13 -3.21
N LEU A 108 3.60 -15.25 -1.91
CA LEU A 108 4.85 -15.75 -1.34
C LEU A 108 4.87 -17.25 -1.58
N GLN A 109 5.65 -17.70 -2.56
CA GLN A 109 6.08 -19.09 -2.56
C GLN A 109 7.00 -19.27 -1.35
N ASN A 110 6.75 -20.29 -0.53
CA ASN A 110 7.63 -20.53 0.60
C ASN A 110 9.04 -20.89 0.09
N ILE A 111 10.07 -20.50 0.86
CA ILE A 111 11.45 -20.95 0.65
C ILE A 111 11.51 -22.47 0.78
#